data_AF-A0A5D0RRN4-F1
#
_entry.id   AF-A0A5D0RRN4-F1
#
_cell.length_a   1.000
_cell.length_b   1.000
_cell.length_c   1.000
_cell.angle_alpha   90.00
_cell.angle_beta   90.00
_cell.angle_gamma   90.00
#
_symmetry.space_group_name_H-M   'P 1'
#
loop_
_entity.id
_entity.type
_entity.pdbx_description
1 polymer ?
#
loop_
_entity_poly.entity_id
_entity_poly.type
_entity_poly.pdbx_seq_one_letter_code
_entity_poly.pdbx_strand_id
1 'polypeptide(L)' 'MVGRLGGQLRVIPGAVLGWDMGAALALAQALGINPLIAAELLPEIEAVMVRKLNEQIAPSE' A
#
# COMPACT_ATOMS: atom_id res chain seq x y z
N MET A 1 -1.48 16.00 -11.11
CA MET A 1 -0.27 15.26 -10.68
C MET A 1 -0.74 14.10 -9.84
N VAL A 2 -0.70 12.87 -10.37
CA VAL A 2 -1.10 11.67 -9.59
C VAL A 2 0.09 11.32 -8.70
N GLY A 3 -0.04 11.50 -7.39
CA GLY A 3 0.96 11.07 -6.43
C GLY A 3 1.05 9.54 -6.40
N ARG A 4 2.26 8.98 -6.50
CA ARG A 4 2.45 7.52 -6.37
C ARG A 4 2.28 7.15 -4.89
N LEU A 5 1.57 6.06 -4.62
CA LEU A 5 1.38 5.55 -3.26
C LEU A 5 2.71 5.23 -2.54
N GLY A 6 3.79 4.98 -3.29
CA GLY A 6 5.12 4.71 -2.73
C GLY A 6 5.65 5.79 -1.78
N GLY A 7 5.22 7.04 -1.90
CA GLY A 7 5.60 8.11 -0.96
C GLY A 7 4.89 8.05 0.40
N GLN A 8 3.93 7.14 0.56
CA GLN A 8 3.10 6.97 1.76
C GLN A 8 3.37 5.64 2.47
N LEU A 9 4.52 5.02 2.16
CA LEU A 9 4.92 3.75 2.74
C LEU A 9 5.29 3.93 4.22
N ARG A 10 4.75 3.08 5.08
CA ARG A 10 5.09 2.97 6.50
C ARG A 10 6.12 1.85 6.64
N VAL A 11 7.31 2.19 7.16
CA VAL A 11 8.45 1.27 7.24
C VAL A 11 9.18 1.39 8.58
N ILE A 12 9.88 0.32 8.93
CA ILE A 12 10.90 0.27 9.99
C ILE A 12 12.20 -0.29 9.39
N PRO A 13 13.35 -0.23 10.09
CA PRO A 13 14.57 -0.87 9.61
C PRO A 13 14.34 -2.35 9.32
N GLY A 14 14.52 -2.76 8.06
CA GLY A 14 14.39 -4.14 7.62
C GLY A 14 12.96 -4.65 7.38
N ALA A 15 11.92 -3.81 7.45
CA ALA A 15 10.56 -4.25 7.13
C ALA A 15 9.62 -3.12 6.68
N VAL A 16 8.70 -3.47 5.79
CA VAL A 16 7.51 -2.70 5.42
C VAL A 16 6.36 -3.08 6.34
N LEU A 17 5.68 -2.07 6.89
CA LEU A 17 4.48 -2.24 7.70
C LEU A 17 3.20 -2.10 6.87
N GLY A 18 3.22 -1.31 5.79
CA GLY A 18 2.07 -1.05 4.92
C GLY A 18 2.14 0.34 4.29
N TRP A 19 1.01 0.84 3.84
CA TRP A 19 0.81 2.20 3.35
C TRP A 19 -0.12 2.98 4.28
N ASP A 20 -0.14 4.30 4.12
CA ASP A 20 -1.21 5.12 4.69
C ASP A 20 -2.52 4.87 3.94
N MET A 21 -3.49 4.27 4.64
CA MET A 21 -4.78 3.89 4.03
C MET A 21 -5.64 5.12 3.68
N GLY A 22 -5.49 6.23 4.41
CA GLY A 22 -6.18 7.48 4.10
C GLY A 22 -5.72 8.05 2.77
N ALA A 23 -4.41 8.06 2.53
CA ALA A 23 -3.83 8.48 1.26
C ALA A 23 -4.18 7.54 0.11
N ALA A 24 -4.28 6.22 0.37
CA ALA A 24 -4.72 5.24 -0.63
C ALA A 24 -6.16 5.49 -1.07
N LEU A 25 -7.07 5.72 -0.14
CA LEU A 25 -8.47 6.03 -0.43
C LEU A 25 -8.63 7.39 -1.13
N ALA A 26 -7.88 8.41 -0.70
CA ALA A 26 -7.87 9.72 -1.36
C ALA A 26 -7.36 9.64 -2.81
N LEU A 27 -6.33 8.84 -3.05
CA LEU A 27 -5.81 8.57 -4.39
C LEU A 27 -6.85 7.83 -5.24
N ALA A 28 -7.49 6.79 -4.70
CA ALA A 28 -8.53 6.06 -5.40
C ALA A 28 -9.69 6.99 -5.82
N GLN A 29 -10.15 7.85 -4.91
CA GLN A 29 -11.17 8.85 -5.20
C GLN A 29 -10.73 9.83 -6.31
N ALA A 30 -9.49 10.32 -6.26
CA ALA A 30 -8.94 11.22 -7.27
C ALA A 30 -8.81 10.56 -8.66
N LEU A 31 -8.66 9.24 -8.72
CA LEU A 31 -8.65 8.45 -9.95
C LEU A 31 -10.05 8.06 -10.45
N GLY A 32 -11.11 8.47 -9.75
CA GLY A 32 -12.49 8.13 -10.11
C GLY A 32 -12.89 6.70 -9.74
N ILE A 33 -12.11 6.02 -8.89
CA ILE A 33 -12.46 4.69 -8.37
C ILE A 33 -13.51 4.86 -7.28
N ASN A 34 -14.54 3.99 -7.27
CA ASN A 34 -15.55 4.00 -6.23
C ASN A 34 -14.90 3.78 -4.84
N PRO A 35 -15.07 4.71 -3.87
CA PRO A 35 -14.42 4.62 -2.57
C PRO A 35 -14.81 3.39 -1.75
N LEU A 36 -16.05 2.88 -1.89
CA LEU A 36 -16.48 1.67 -1.18
C LEU A 36 -15.79 0.43 -1.73
N ILE A 37 -15.65 0.35 -3.06
CA ILE A 37 -14.91 -0.74 -3.70
C ILE A 37 -13.43 -0.68 -3.32
N ALA A 38 -12.83 0.52 -3.29
CA ALA A 38 -11.46 0.69 -2.85
C ALA A 38 -11.27 0.28 -1.38
N ALA A 39 -12.17 0.69 -0.49
CA ALA A 39 -12.12 0.34 0.92
C ALA A 39 -12.23 -1.17 1.17
N GLU A 40 -13.01 -1.89 0.36
CA GLU A 40 -13.15 -3.34 0.45
C GLU A 40 -11.89 -4.08 -0.04
N LEU A 41 -11.31 -3.64 -1.16
CA LEU A 41 -10.24 -4.40 -1.84
C LEU A 41 -8.83 -4.01 -1.39
N LEU A 42 -8.60 -2.76 -1.01
CA LEU A 42 -7.27 -2.26 -0.65
C LEU A 42 -6.61 -3.02 0.52
N PRO A 43 -7.32 -3.44 1.59
CA PRO A 43 -6.70 -4.18 2.69
C PRO A 43 -6.05 -5.50 2.26
N GLU A 44 -6.72 -6.30 1.42
CA GLU A 44 -6.12 -7.54 0.92
C GLU A 44 -4.95 -7.29 -0.03
N ILE A 45 -5.06 -6.28 -0.89
CA ILE A 45 -3.97 -5.88 -1.79
C ILE A 45 -2.75 -5.45 -0.97
N GLU A 46 -2.95 -4.62 0.06
CA GLU A 46 -1.89 -4.19 0.97
C GLU A 46 -1.22 -5.39 1.63
N ALA A 47 -1.99 -6.34 2.17
CA ALA A 47 -1.45 -7.52 2.83
C ALA A 47 -0.52 -8.34 1.91
N VAL A 48 -0.93 -8.54 0.64
CA VAL A 48 -0.11 -9.25 -0.35
C VAL A 48 1.15 -8.45 -0.69
N MET A 49 1.01 -7.14 -0.91
CA MET A 49 2.13 -6.26 -1.24
C MET A 49 3.15 -6.16 -0.10
N VAL A 50 2.70 -6.02 1.15
CA VAL A 50 3.55 -6.01 2.36
C VAL A 50 4.33 -7.32 2.48
N ARG A 51 3.65 -8.46 2.36
CA ARG A 51 4.31 -9.78 2.38
C ARG A 51 5.39 -9.87 1.30
N LYS A 52 5.05 -9.51 0.05
CA LYS A 52 5.97 -9.62 -1.08
C LYS A 52 7.16 -8.68 -1.00
N LEU A 53 6.99 -7.48 -0.44
CA LEU A 53 8.11 -6.57 -0.21
C LEU A 53 9.01 -7.06 0.93
N ASN A 54 8.44 -7.57 2.01
CA ASN A 54 9.22 -8.13 3.12
C ASN A 54 9.99 -9.39 2.72
N GLU A 55 9.41 -10.26 1.88
CA GLU A 55 10.13 -11.40 1.27
C GLU A 55 11.37 -10.96 0.47
N GLN A 56 11.33 -9.79 -0.18
CA GLN A 56 12.49 -9.24 -0.92
C GLN A 56 13.52 -8.56 -0.03
N ILE A 57 13.11 -8.07 1.15
CA ILE A 57 14.00 -7.45 2.13
C ILE A 57 14.71 -8.52 2.96
N ALA A 58 14.05 -9.65 3.21
CA ALA A 58 14.66 -10.79 3.85
C ALA A 58 15.89 -11.23 3.03
N PRO A 59 17.04 -11.50 3.68
CA PRO A 59 18.19 -12.05 3.00
C PRO A 59 17.78 -13.33 2.28
N SER A 60 18.22 -13.49 1.03
CA SER A 60 18.14 -14.79 0.38
C SER A 60 18.97 -15.76 1.21
N GLU A 61 18.33 -16.78 1.80
CA GLU A 61 19.03 -17.92 2.41
C GLU A 61 19.93 -18.64 1.38
#